data_AF-A0A090WS09-F1
#
_entry.id   AF-A0A090WS09-F1
#
_cell.length_a   1.000
_cell.length_b   1.000
_cell.length_c   1.000
_cell.angle_alpha   90.00
_cell.angle_beta   90.00
_cell.angle_gamma   90.00
#
_symmetry.space_group_name_H-M   'P 1'
#
loop_
_entity.id
_entity.type
_entity.pdbx_description
1 polymer ?
#
loop_
_entity_poly.entity_id
_entity_poly.type
_entity_poly.pdbx_seq_one_letter_code
_entity_poly.pdbx_strand_id
1 'polypeptide(L)' 'MKHIVVLSGAGISAESGIKTFRDADGLWEGHDVMEVATPQGFAANQNWF' A
#
# COMPACT_ATOMS: atom_id res chain seq x y z
N MET A 1 -16.07 23.00 23.07
CA MET A 1 -15.91 21.53 22.91
C MET A 1 -14.57 21.27 22.24
N LYS A 2 -13.81 20.27 22.67
CA LYS A 2 -12.54 19.90 22.01
C LYS A 2 -12.79 18.69 21.12
N HIS A 3 -12.35 18.77 19.86
CA HIS A 3 -12.44 17.69 18.89
C HIS A 3 -11.04 17.13 18.67
N ILE A 4 -10.89 15.81 18.83
CA ILE A 4 -9.64 15.10 18.57
C ILE A 4 -9.85 14.24 17.32
N VAL A 5 -8.90 14.31 16.40
CA VAL A 5 -8.88 13.52 15.17
C VAL A 5 -7.52 12.84 15.09
N VAL A 6 -7.52 11.60 14.62
CA VAL A 6 -6.29 10.83 14.37
C VAL A 6 -6.33 10.36 12.91
N LEU A 7 -5.21 10.55 12.23
CA LEU A 7 -4.94 9.99 10.90
C LEU A 7 -3.95 8.85 11.07
N SER A 8 -4.25 7.68 10.52
CA SER A 8 -3.35 6.52 10.50
C SER A 8 -2.95 6.17 9.08
N GLY A 9 -1.83 5.45 8.95
CA GLY A 9 -1.34 4.88 7.70
C GLY A 9 -0.89 3.44 7.91
N ALA A 10 -0.35 2.80 6.87
CA ALA A 10 0.03 1.37 6.89
C ALA A 10 0.96 0.98 8.05
N GLY A 11 1.75 1.92 8.58
CA GLY A 11 2.64 1.69 9.72
C GLY A 11 1.95 1.20 10.99
N ILE A 12 0.66 1.54 11.21
CA ILE A 12 -0.09 1.04 12.38
C ILE A 12 -0.30 -0.48 12.33
N SER A 13 -0.22 -1.08 11.14
CA SER A 13 -0.45 -2.50 10.91
C SER A 13 0.84 -3.32 10.81
N ALA A 14 2.02 -2.69 10.88
CA ALA A 14 3.31 -3.35 10.75
C ALA A 14 3.53 -4.42 11.83
N GLU A 15 3.17 -4.11 13.09
CA GLU A 15 3.28 -5.02 14.23
C GLU A 15 2.31 -6.21 14.15
N SER A 16 1.27 -6.10 13.33
CA SER A 16 0.32 -7.18 13.02
C SER A 16 0.80 -8.09 11.88
N GLY A 17 2.03 -7.89 11.39
CA GLY A 17 2.62 -8.69 10.31
C GLY A 17 2.21 -8.27 8.89
N ILE A 18 1.56 -7.11 8.73
CA ILE A 18 1.24 -6.55 7.41
C ILE A 18 2.37 -5.62 6.98
N LYS A 19 3.01 -5.94 5.85
CA LYS A 19 4.09 -5.11 5.29
C LYS A 19 3.60 -3.70 4.96
N THR A 20 4.43 -2.71 5.25
CA THR A 20 4.15 -1.32 4.85
C THR A 20 4.56 -1.08 3.39
N PHE A 21 4.14 0.04 2.81
CA PHE A 21 4.43 0.34 1.41
C PHE A 21 5.91 0.64 1.12
N ARG A 22 6.60 1.33 2.05
CA ARG A 22 7.94 1.90 1.81
C ARG A 22 9.03 1.33 2.74
N ASP A 23 8.77 0.22 3.41
CA ASP A 23 9.82 -0.43 4.22
C ASP A 23 10.93 -1.00 3.32
N ALA A 24 12.08 -1.35 3.89
CA ALA A 24 13.18 -2.02 3.18
C ALA A 24 12.76 -3.34 2.53
N ASP A 25 11.70 -3.99 3.04
CA ASP A 25 11.06 -5.17 2.45
C ASP A 25 9.59 -4.87 2.05
N GLY A 26 9.29 -3.59 1.80
CA GLY A 26 7.94 -3.06 1.64
C GLY A 26 7.24 -3.51 0.36
N LEU A 27 5.92 -3.29 0.28
CA LEU A 27 5.13 -3.74 -0.88
C LEU A 27 5.52 -3.06 -2.21
N TRP A 28 6.23 -1.94 -2.16
CA TRP A 28 6.74 -1.26 -3.36
C TRP A 28 8.19 -1.60 -3.70
N GLU A 29 8.87 -2.36 -2.84
CA GLU A 29 10.16 -2.96 -3.19
C GLU A 29 9.91 -4.15 -4.12
N GLY A 30 10.36 -4.04 -5.37
CA GLY A 30 10.34 -5.15 -6.35
C GLY A 30 9.22 -5.15 -7.39
N HIS A 31 8.26 -4.22 -7.34
CA HIS A 31 7.20 -4.06 -8.36
C HIS A 31 6.98 -2.58 -8.71
N ASP A 32 6.79 -2.26 -10.00
CA ASP A 32 6.41 -0.90 -10.40
C ASP A 32 4.99 -0.62 -9.89
N VAL A 33 4.87 0.35 -8.98
CA VAL A 33 3.61 0.78 -8.38
C VAL A 33 2.59 1.16 -9.45
N MET A 34 3.03 1.67 -10.60
CA MET A 34 2.14 2.06 -11.68
C MET A 34 1.51 0.87 -12.39
N GLU A 35 2.16 -0.30 -12.38
CA GLU A 35 1.61 -1.54 -12.91
C GLU A 35 0.59 -2.16 -11.97
N VAL A 36 0.75 -2.00 -10.65
CA VAL A 36 -0.08 -2.67 -9.63
C VAL A 36 -1.18 -1.81 -9.00
N ALA A 37 -1.03 -0.48 -9.02
CA ALA A 37 -1.91 0.44 -8.29
C ALA A 37 -2.53 1.53 -9.19
N THR A 38 -2.73 1.23 -10.47
CA THR A 38 -3.45 2.12 -11.40
C THR A 38 -4.53 1.38 -12.16
N PRO A 39 -5.61 2.06 -12.60
CA PRO A 39 -6.61 1.46 -13.48
C PRO A 39 -6.02 0.90 -14.78
N GLN A 40 -5.02 1.59 -15.33
CA GLN A 40 -4.32 1.18 -16.54
C GLN A 40 -3.50 -0.10 -16.33
N GLY A 41 -2.79 -0.19 -15.19
CA GLY A 41 -2.05 -1.39 -14.79
C GLY A 41 -2.97 -2.60 -14.63
N PHE A 42 -4.13 -2.41 -13.97
CA PHE A 42 -5.16 -3.45 -13.85
C PHE A 42 -5.68 -3.92 -15.22
N ALA A 43 -6.01 -2.98 -16.12
CA ALA A 43 -6.50 -3.32 -17.46
C ALA A 43 -5.45 -4.03 -18.33
N ALA A 44 -4.17 -3.69 -18.18
CA ALA A 44 -3.07 -4.28 -18.95
C ALA A 44 -2.76 -5.72 -18.51
N ASN A 45 -2.91 -6.04 -17.23
CA ASN A 45 -2.52 -7.31 -16.64
C ASN A 45 -3.67 -7.98 -15.84
N GLN A 46 -4.91 -7.87 -16.31
CA GLN A 46 -6.10 -8.34 -15.59
C GLN A 46 -6.06 -9.83 -15.21
N ASN A 47 -5.27 -10.63 -15.94
CA ASN A 47 -5.16 -12.07 -15.72
C ASN A 47 -4.14 -12.44 -14.61
N TRP A 48 -3.32 -11.47 -14.18
CA TRP A 48 -2.25 -11.61 -13.19
C TRP A 48 -2.66 -11.13 -11.80
N PHE A 49 -3.67 -10.27 -11.71
CA PHE A 49 -4.33 -9.88 -10.47
C PHE A 49 -5.33 -10.96 -10.02
#